data_AF-A0A956V4A8-F1
#
_entry.id   AF-A0A956V4A8-F1
#
_cell.length_a   1.000
_cell.length_b   1.000
_cell.length_c   1.000
_cell.angle_alpha   90.00
_cell.angle_beta   90.00
_cell.angle_gamma   90.00
#
_symmetry.space_group_name_H-M   'P 1'
#
loop_
_entity.id
_entity.type
_entity.pdbx_description
1 polymer ?
#
loop_
_entity_poly.entity_id
_entity_poly.type
_entity_poly.pdbx_seq_one_letter_code
_entity_poly.pdbx_strand_id
1 'polypeptide(L)'
;MKYLMVVVMLCLSACSSLDTISDPPPQPGPSEPETPETTNPETGEPENFSGQWLGKVIFEDYEADLELRLEQDLVFLRGEGLLKVDEPFYKTSLKGKVSGMLKYDEVSFELVPDDPDYCYYRAKAIRNTERLEGSFVGVNCVDDAIRGSFVVEKVLE
;
A
#
# COMPACT_ATOMS: atom_id res chain seq x y z
N MET A 1 35.96 2.94 24.03
CA MET A 1 35.18 2.57 25.23
C MET A 1 33.86 1.97 24.78
N LYS A 2 33.54 0.79 25.35
CA LYS A 2 32.26 0.06 25.35
C LYS A 2 31.77 -0.61 24.04
N TYR A 3 32.15 -1.89 23.98
CA TYR A 3 31.50 -3.01 23.31
C TYR A 3 30.05 -3.21 23.77
N LEU A 4 29.20 -3.74 22.89
CA LEU A 4 28.11 -4.63 23.32
C LEU A 4 27.98 -5.80 22.34
N MET A 5 28.51 -6.94 22.78
CA MET A 5 28.23 -8.28 22.28
C MET A 5 26.80 -8.66 22.68
N VAL A 6 26.08 -9.36 21.81
CA VAL A 6 25.12 -10.38 22.25
C VAL A 6 25.45 -11.67 21.52
N VAL A 7 26.06 -12.56 22.29
CA VAL A 7 26.26 -13.98 22.01
C VAL A 7 25.04 -14.70 22.57
N VAL A 8 24.38 -15.54 21.78
CA VAL A 8 23.79 -16.78 22.30
C VAL A 8 24.08 -17.88 21.28
N MET A 9 25.00 -18.74 21.69
CA MET A 9 25.43 -19.96 21.03
C MET A 9 24.92 -21.13 21.89
N LEU A 10 24.65 -22.25 21.22
CA LEU A 10 24.68 -23.64 21.73
C LEU A 10 23.43 -24.20 22.43
N CYS A 11 22.88 -25.26 21.83
CA CYS A 11 23.16 -26.58 22.37
C CYS A 11 23.27 -27.65 21.26
N LEU A 12 24.37 -28.40 21.33
CA LEU A 12 24.80 -29.55 20.54
C LEU A 12 24.39 -30.85 21.22
N SER A 13 24.57 -31.96 20.47
CA SER A 13 24.87 -33.35 20.92
C SER A 13 23.65 -34.30 20.89
N ALA A 14 23.51 -35.18 19.90
CA ALA A 14 24.28 -36.42 19.61
C ALA A 14 23.85 -37.63 20.47
N CYS A 15 23.26 -38.63 19.80
CA CYS A 15 23.30 -40.06 20.11
C CYS A 15 23.34 -40.78 18.74
N SER A 16 24.45 -41.39 18.32
CA SER A 16 25.03 -42.69 18.71
C SER A 16 24.49 -43.87 17.88
N SER A 17 25.39 -44.36 17.02
CA SER A 17 25.71 -45.77 16.68
C SER A 17 24.66 -46.74 16.08
N LEU A 18 25.08 -47.27 14.92
CA LEU A 18 24.96 -48.63 14.35
C LEU A 18 23.82 -49.56 14.83
N ASP A 19 23.05 -50.07 13.86
CA ASP A 19 22.90 -51.52 13.68
C ASP A 19 22.42 -51.89 12.26
N THR A 20 23.04 -52.92 11.71
CA THR A 20 22.70 -53.59 10.45
C THR A 20 21.44 -54.43 10.65
N ILE A 21 20.35 -54.18 9.91
CA ILE A 21 19.24 -55.13 9.77
C ILE A 21 18.70 -55.10 8.32
N SER A 22 18.59 -56.31 7.76
CA SER A 22 18.09 -56.72 6.45
C SER A 22 16.99 -55.86 5.81
N ASP A 23 17.14 -55.63 4.50
CA ASP A 23 16.06 -55.23 3.59
C ASP A 23 14.83 -56.14 3.75
N PRO A 24 13.64 -55.62 4.08
CA PRO A 24 12.40 -56.33 3.87
C PRO A 24 12.02 -56.33 2.37
N PRO A 25 11.33 -57.37 1.87
CA PRO A 25 10.89 -57.41 0.47
C PRO A 25 9.95 -56.23 0.15
N PRO A 26 9.90 -55.75 -1.10
CA PRO A 26 9.10 -54.60 -1.48
C PRO A 26 7.62 -54.85 -1.17
N GLN A 27 7.06 -54.06 -0.24
CA GLN A 27 5.61 -54.04 -0.02
C GLN A 27 4.93 -53.39 -1.24
N PRO A 28 3.75 -53.88 -1.66
CA PRO A 28 2.92 -53.18 -2.63
C PRO A 28 2.62 -51.77 -2.10
N GLY A 29 2.85 -50.75 -2.93
CA GLY A 29 2.82 -49.35 -2.51
C GLY A 29 1.51 -48.95 -1.83
N PRO A 30 1.56 -47.99 -0.89
CA PRO A 30 0.34 -47.35 -0.42
C PRO A 30 -0.29 -46.63 -1.61
N SER A 31 -1.56 -46.93 -1.90
CA SER A 31 -2.39 -46.12 -2.78
C SER A 31 -2.25 -44.66 -2.33
N GLU A 32 -1.82 -43.80 -3.26
CA GLU A 32 -1.77 -42.35 -3.05
C GLU A 32 -3.08 -41.90 -2.40
N PRO A 33 -3.06 -41.14 -1.30
CA PRO A 33 -4.26 -40.45 -0.86
C PRO A 33 -4.63 -39.50 -1.99
N GLU A 34 -5.80 -39.70 -2.60
CA GLU A 34 -6.42 -38.68 -3.45
C GLU A 34 -6.44 -37.40 -2.62
N THR A 35 -5.59 -36.46 -3.02
CA THR A 35 -5.50 -35.17 -2.34
C THR A 35 -6.87 -34.55 -2.54
N PRO A 36 -7.59 -34.12 -1.47
CA PRO A 36 -8.81 -33.37 -1.68
C PRO A 36 -8.43 -32.17 -2.54
N GLU A 37 -9.03 -32.08 -3.74
CA GLU A 37 -8.95 -30.88 -4.57
C GLU A 37 -9.34 -29.74 -3.66
N THR A 38 -8.32 -29.01 -3.20
CA THR A 38 -8.51 -27.75 -2.52
C THR A 38 -9.07 -26.87 -3.61
N THR A 39 -10.41 -26.72 -3.63
CA THR A 39 -11.07 -25.64 -4.35
C THR A 39 -10.33 -24.39 -3.93
N ASN A 40 -9.45 -23.94 -4.81
CA ASN A 40 -8.74 -22.69 -4.67
C ASN A 40 -9.86 -21.67 -4.44
N PRO A 41 -9.90 -20.96 -3.29
CA PRO A 41 -10.90 -19.94 -3.10
C PRO A 41 -10.76 -19.03 -4.31
N GLU A 42 -11.85 -18.90 -5.05
CA GLU A 42 -11.96 -18.02 -6.20
C GLU A 42 -11.43 -16.67 -5.73
N THR A 43 -10.17 -16.38 -6.07
CA THR A 43 -9.52 -15.11 -5.78
C THR A 43 -10.30 -14.13 -6.62
N GLY A 44 -11.39 -13.60 -6.04
CA GLY A 44 -12.19 -12.56 -6.68
C GLY A 44 -11.22 -11.55 -7.23
N GLU A 45 -11.36 -11.23 -8.52
CA GLU A 45 -10.45 -10.30 -9.18
C GLU A 45 -10.26 -9.10 -8.26
N PRO A 46 -9.02 -8.75 -7.88
CA PRO A 46 -8.79 -7.68 -6.94
C PRO A 46 -9.48 -6.45 -7.52
N GLU A 47 -10.51 -5.99 -6.81
CA GLU A 47 -11.35 -4.89 -7.26
C GLU A 47 -10.45 -3.72 -7.63
N ASN A 48 -10.48 -3.36 -8.92
CA ASN A 48 -9.49 -2.49 -9.53
C ASN A 48 -9.63 -1.08 -8.94
N PHE A 49 -8.51 -0.50 -8.52
CA PHE A 49 -8.41 0.87 -8.01
C PHE A 49 -8.63 1.92 -9.11
N SER A 50 -8.68 1.48 -10.36
CA SER A 50 -8.85 2.35 -11.52
C SER A 50 -10.20 3.05 -11.51
N GLY A 51 -10.19 4.33 -11.87
CA GLY A 51 -11.39 5.16 -11.97
C GLY A 51 -11.20 6.57 -11.42
N GLN A 52 -12.30 7.30 -11.35
CA GLN A 52 -12.36 8.61 -10.73
C GLN A 52 -12.63 8.49 -9.23
N TRP A 53 -11.91 9.28 -8.43
CA TRP A 53 -12.10 9.39 -7.00
C TRP A 53 -12.30 10.85 -6.63
N LEU A 54 -13.30 11.14 -5.81
CA LEU A 54 -13.69 12.50 -5.42
C LEU A 54 -13.77 12.61 -3.92
N GLY A 55 -13.36 13.75 -3.37
CA GLY A 55 -13.55 14.02 -1.95
C GLY A 55 -12.88 15.29 -1.48
N LYS A 56 -12.43 15.29 -0.22
CA LYS A 56 -11.98 16.48 0.49
C LYS A 56 -10.57 16.29 1.04
N VAL A 57 -9.82 17.39 1.05
CA VAL A 57 -8.58 17.56 1.79
C VAL A 57 -8.83 18.58 2.89
N ILE A 58 -8.41 18.24 4.10
CA ILE A 58 -8.60 19.04 5.30
C ILE A 58 -7.22 19.51 5.74
N PHE A 59 -6.99 20.81 5.63
CA PHE A 59 -5.82 21.50 6.18
C PHE A 59 -6.19 22.07 7.56
N GLU A 60 -5.24 22.70 8.25
CA GLU A 60 -5.48 23.32 9.56
C GLU A 60 -6.50 24.46 9.49
N ASP A 61 -6.41 25.28 8.43
CA ASP A 61 -7.17 26.54 8.33
C ASP A 61 -8.25 26.55 7.23
N TYR A 62 -8.28 25.55 6.35
CA TYR A 62 -9.21 25.50 5.21
C TYR A 62 -9.40 24.08 4.67
N GLU A 63 -10.41 23.91 3.82
CA GLU A 63 -10.67 22.67 3.10
C GLU A 63 -10.50 22.87 1.58
N ALA A 64 -10.22 21.77 0.89
CA ALA A 64 -10.11 21.75 -0.56
C ALA A 64 -10.84 20.53 -1.13
N ASP A 65 -11.42 20.67 -2.32
CA ASP A 65 -11.89 19.53 -3.10
C ASP A 65 -10.71 18.83 -3.76
N LEU A 66 -10.71 17.50 -3.72
CA LEU A 66 -9.74 16.66 -4.40
C LEU A 66 -10.44 15.76 -5.40
N GLU A 67 -9.98 15.84 -6.64
CA GLU A 67 -10.34 14.90 -7.69
C GLU A 67 -9.09 14.12 -8.08
N LEU A 68 -9.17 12.80 -8.08
CA LEU A 68 -8.12 11.91 -8.57
C LEU A 68 -8.68 11.08 -9.72
N ARG A 69 -7.85 10.86 -10.73
CA ARG A 69 -8.07 9.85 -11.76
C ARG A 69 -6.91 8.90 -11.68
N LEU A 70 -7.18 7.66 -11.31
CA LEU A 70 -6.15 6.68 -11.00
C LEU A 70 -6.29 5.48 -11.93
N GLU A 71 -5.16 4.92 -12.29
CA GLU A 71 -5.00 3.69 -13.04
C GLU A 71 -4.09 2.77 -12.23
N GLN A 72 -4.51 1.52 -12.06
CA GLN A 72 -3.75 0.49 -11.37
C GLN A 72 -3.08 -0.44 -12.38
N ASP A 73 -1.77 -0.62 -12.21
CA ASP A 73 -0.99 -1.65 -12.88
C ASP A 73 -0.31 -2.52 -11.83
N LEU A 74 -0.83 -3.74 -11.61
CA LEU A 74 -0.44 -4.63 -10.53
C LEU A 74 -0.55 -3.95 -9.15
N VAL A 75 0.59 -3.55 -8.57
CA VAL A 75 0.68 -2.86 -7.28
C VAL A 75 1.00 -1.37 -7.44
N PHE A 76 1.21 -0.90 -8.67
CA PHE A 76 1.51 0.50 -8.95
C PHE A 76 0.23 1.28 -9.25
N LEU A 77 0.18 2.51 -8.77
CA LEU A 77 -0.89 3.46 -9.06
C LEU A 77 -0.30 4.65 -9.80
N ARG A 78 -0.99 5.12 -10.83
CA ARG A 78 -0.61 6.31 -11.59
C ARG A 78 -1.84 7.11 -11.98
N GLY A 79 -1.66 8.39 -12.20
CA GLY A 79 -2.68 9.21 -12.85
C GLY A 79 -2.54 10.67 -12.52
N GLU A 80 -3.68 11.34 -12.36
CA GLU A 80 -3.76 12.79 -12.25
C GLU A 80 -4.57 13.19 -11.02
N GLY A 81 -4.18 14.30 -10.41
CA GLY A 81 -4.87 14.91 -9.29
C GLY A 81 -5.20 16.37 -9.58
N LEU A 82 -6.35 16.82 -9.11
CA LEU A 82 -6.79 18.21 -9.15
C LEU A 82 -7.29 18.60 -7.76
N LEU A 83 -6.56 19.51 -7.12
CA LEU A 83 -6.93 20.13 -5.86
C LEU A 83 -7.59 21.48 -6.14
N LYS A 84 -8.79 21.72 -5.63
CA LYS A 84 -9.51 22.99 -5.78
C LYS A 84 -9.76 23.60 -4.42
N VAL A 85 -9.34 24.84 -4.23
CA VAL A 85 -9.66 25.62 -3.04
C VAL A 85 -10.67 26.69 -3.47
N ASP A 86 -11.82 26.73 -2.82
CA ASP A 86 -12.87 27.73 -3.07
C ASP A 86 -13.22 28.45 -1.76
N GLU A 87 -12.30 29.31 -1.31
CA GLU A 87 -12.50 30.16 -0.14
C GLU A 87 -13.03 31.54 -0.56
N PRO A 88 -13.79 32.25 0.31
CA PRO A 88 -14.41 33.54 -0.04
C PRO A 88 -13.46 34.60 -0.58
N PHE A 89 -12.18 34.55 -0.18
CA PHE A 89 -11.15 35.51 -0.55
C PHE A 89 -10.00 34.90 -1.37
N TYR A 90 -10.04 33.59 -1.63
CA TYR A 90 -8.97 32.86 -2.29
C TYR A 90 -9.53 31.67 -3.08
N LYS A 91 -9.42 31.73 -4.41
CA LYS A 91 -9.82 30.63 -5.29
C LYS A 91 -8.62 30.18 -6.10
N THR A 92 -8.29 28.90 -6.00
CA THR A 92 -7.21 28.32 -6.79
C THR A 92 -7.53 26.89 -7.21
N SER A 93 -6.83 26.41 -8.22
CA SER A 93 -6.92 25.04 -8.71
C SER A 93 -5.53 24.57 -9.09
N LEU A 94 -5.06 23.52 -8.46
CA LEU A 94 -3.73 22.96 -8.64
C LEU A 94 -3.85 21.56 -9.25
N LYS A 95 -3.30 21.39 -10.45
CA LYS A 95 -3.17 20.10 -11.10
C LYS A 95 -1.82 19.48 -10.78
N GLY A 96 -1.78 18.16 -10.76
CA GLY A 96 -0.54 17.42 -10.59
C GLY A 96 -0.66 15.97 -11.00
N LYS A 97 0.50 15.31 -11.04
CA LYS A 97 0.62 13.89 -11.30
C LYS A 97 0.60 13.11 -10.00
N VAL A 98 -0.11 11.99 -10.01
CA VAL A 98 -0.17 11.06 -8.89
C VAL A 98 0.59 9.80 -9.27
N SER A 99 1.49 9.37 -8.40
CA SER A 99 2.15 8.07 -8.48
C SER A 99 2.06 7.40 -7.12
N GLY A 100 1.97 6.07 -7.08
CA GLY A 100 1.81 5.39 -5.81
C GLY A 100 2.01 3.88 -5.88
N MET A 101 1.87 3.26 -4.72
CA MET A 101 1.98 1.82 -4.54
C MET A 101 0.90 1.34 -3.56
N LEU A 102 0.26 0.24 -3.93
CA LEU A 102 -0.70 -0.50 -3.13
C LEU A 102 0.02 -1.62 -2.38
N LYS A 103 -0.24 -1.73 -1.07
CA LYS A 103 0.27 -2.80 -0.23
C LYS A 103 -0.87 -3.28 0.69
N TYR A 104 -1.53 -4.36 0.30
CA TYR A 104 -2.75 -4.84 0.95
C TYR A 104 -3.84 -3.75 0.95
N ASP A 105 -4.21 -3.26 2.13
CA ASP A 105 -5.14 -2.16 2.38
C ASP A 105 -4.45 -0.79 2.44
N GLU A 106 -3.12 -0.74 2.55
CA GLU A 106 -2.38 0.52 2.57
C GLU A 106 -2.09 1.04 1.16
N VAL A 107 -2.32 2.32 0.95
CA VAL A 107 -1.98 3.05 -0.27
C VAL A 107 -1.01 4.15 0.08
N SER A 108 0.16 4.16 -0.55
CA SER A 108 1.08 5.30 -0.49
C SER A 108 1.10 5.98 -1.84
N PHE A 109 0.94 7.31 -1.88
CA PHE A 109 1.04 8.07 -3.13
C PHE A 109 1.82 9.37 -2.95
N GLU A 110 2.42 9.81 -4.05
CA GLU A 110 3.06 11.09 -4.21
C GLU A 110 2.21 11.92 -5.20
N LEU A 111 1.85 13.13 -4.80
CA LEU A 111 1.23 14.12 -5.67
C LEU A 111 2.28 15.17 -6.01
N VAL A 112 2.66 15.26 -7.27
CA VAL A 112 3.60 16.24 -7.79
C VAL A 112 2.81 17.29 -8.56
N PRO A 113 2.66 18.51 -8.02
CA PRO A 113 2.03 19.61 -8.74
C PRO A 113 2.73 19.90 -10.06
N ASP A 114 1.97 20.33 -11.07
CA ASP A 114 2.52 20.77 -12.36
C ASP A 114 3.17 22.15 -12.26
N ASP A 115 2.72 22.96 -11.30
CA ASP A 115 3.27 24.29 -11.03
C ASP A 115 4.56 24.17 -10.20
N PRO A 116 5.71 24.63 -10.71
CA PRO A 116 7.01 24.51 -10.05
C PRO A 116 7.12 25.32 -8.75
N ASP A 117 6.22 26.27 -8.51
CA ASP A 117 6.16 27.02 -7.25
C ASP A 117 5.60 26.15 -6.11
N TYR A 118 4.99 25.00 -6.42
CA TYR A 118 4.44 24.06 -5.46
C TYR A 118 5.24 22.76 -5.42
N CYS A 119 5.65 22.40 -4.21
CA CYS A 119 6.46 21.21 -3.96
C CYS A 119 5.58 19.97 -3.79
N TYR A 120 6.20 18.79 -3.88
CA TYR A 120 5.49 17.50 -3.86
C TYR A 120 4.89 17.17 -2.49
N TYR A 121 3.76 16.47 -2.50
CA TYR A 121 3.08 15.95 -1.32
C TYR A 121 3.23 14.44 -1.25
N ARG A 122 3.51 13.90 -0.07
CA ARG A 122 3.48 12.46 0.20
C ARG A 122 2.29 12.12 1.07
N ALA A 123 1.49 11.18 0.61
CA ALA A 123 0.28 10.73 1.27
C ALA A 123 0.34 9.24 1.60
N LYS A 124 -0.33 8.89 2.69
CA LYS A 124 -0.63 7.51 3.08
C LYS A 124 -2.11 7.42 3.40
N ALA A 125 -2.77 6.43 2.83
CA ALA A 125 -4.17 6.12 3.05
C ALA A 125 -4.37 4.64 3.39
N ILE A 126 -5.48 4.37 4.06
CA ILE A 126 -6.06 3.05 4.19
C ILE A 126 -7.24 2.99 3.20
N ARG A 127 -7.30 1.91 2.43
CA ARG A 127 -8.39 1.60 1.51
C ARG A 127 -9.43 0.74 2.22
N ASN A 128 -10.68 1.17 2.11
CA ASN A 128 -11.84 0.38 2.47
C ASN A 128 -12.80 0.32 1.27
N THR A 129 -12.70 -0.74 0.46
CA THR A 129 -13.48 -0.97 -0.77
C THR A 129 -13.42 0.22 -1.73
N GLU A 130 -14.37 1.15 -1.64
CA GLU A 130 -14.55 2.35 -2.47
C GLU A 130 -14.12 3.65 -1.79
N ARG A 131 -13.50 3.59 -0.61
CA ARG A 131 -13.09 4.78 0.16
C ARG A 131 -11.61 4.74 0.49
N LEU A 132 -10.95 5.88 0.35
CA LEU A 132 -9.59 6.12 0.82
C LEU A 132 -9.63 7.19 1.90
N GLU A 133 -9.05 6.86 3.04
CA GLU A 133 -8.88 7.78 4.15
C GLU A 133 -7.42 7.82 4.56
N GLY A 134 -6.85 9.02 4.60
CA GLY A 134 -5.42 9.17 4.76
C GLY A 134 -4.96 10.51 5.27
N SER A 135 -3.64 10.61 5.38
CA SER A 135 -2.93 11.84 5.74
C SER A 135 -1.83 12.11 4.74
N PHE A 136 -1.45 13.37 4.64
CA PHE A 136 -0.35 13.79 3.79
C PHE A 136 0.59 14.73 4.52
N VAL A 137 1.83 14.73 4.07
CA VAL A 137 2.86 15.68 4.44
C VAL A 137 3.45 16.22 3.14
N GLY A 138 3.27 17.51 2.92
CA GLY A 138 4.01 18.29 1.93
C GLY A 138 5.13 19.07 2.61
N VAL A 139 6.10 19.48 1.80
CA VAL A 139 7.07 20.53 2.15
C VAL A 139 6.68 21.68 1.24
N ASN A 140 6.37 22.87 1.77
CA ASN A 140 6.29 24.05 0.90
C ASN A 140 7.70 24.33 0.36
N CYS A 141 7.86 24.99 -0.79
CA CYS A 141 9.19 25.25 -1.34
C CYS A 141 10.03 26.26 -0.51
N VAL A 142 9.58 26.61 0.69
CA VAL A 142 10.18 27.53 1.66
C VAL A 142 10.45 26.83 3.02
N ASP A 143 10.50 25.48 3.02
CA ASP A 143 10.80 24.60 4.17
C ASP A 143 9.75 24.48 5.29
N ASP A 144 8.54 25.02 5.16
CA ASP A 144 7.43 24.72 6.08
C ASP A 144 6.72 23.42 5.67
N ALA A 145 6.57 22.52 6.64
CA ALA A 145 5.81 21.29 6.43
C ALA A 145 4.30 21.60 6.42
N ILE A 146 3.64 21.33 5.30
CA ILE A 146 2.16 21.37 5.19
C ILE A 146 1.64 19.98 5.54
N ARG A 147 0.68 19.90 6.44
CA ARG A 147 0.07 18.63 6.86
C ARG A 147 -1.43 18.71 6.76
N GLY A 148 -2.06 17.56 6.54
CA GLY A 148 -3.50 17.45 6.57
C GLY A 148 -3.96 16.01 6.40
N SER A 149 -5.27 15.85 6.33
CA SER A 149 -5.94 14.59 6.05
C SER A 149 -6.79 14.70 4.81
N PHE A 150 -7.14 13.57 4.22
CA PHE A 150 -8.08 13.53 3.10
C PHE A 150 -8.98 12.32 3.20
N VAL A 151 -10.16 12.46 2.61
CA VAL A 151 -11.11 11.39 2.38
C VAL A 151 -11.56 11.50 0.94
N VAL A 152 -11.42 10.43 0.16
CA VAL A 152 -11.93 10.36 -1.21
C VAL A 152 -12.67 9.05 -1.44
N GLU A 153 -13.69 9.11 -2.28
CA GLU A 153 -14.57 7.99 -2.60
C GLU A 153 -14.55 7.73 -4.11
N LYS A 154 -14.56 6.45 -4.47
CA LYS A 154 -14.60 6.01 -5.87
C LYS A 154 -15.96 6.37 -6.46
N VAL A 155 -15.94 6.99 -7.63
CA VAL A 155 -17.15 7.24 -8.40
C VAL A 155 -17.45 5.97 -9.18
N LEU A 156 -18.58 5.33 -8.86
CA LEU A 156 -19.11 4.21 -9.63
C LEU A 156 -19.79 4.78 -10.89
N GLU A 157 -19.23 4.49 -12.06
CA GLU A 157 -19.86 4.76 -13.35
C GLU A 157 -20.91 3.69 -13.71
#